data_AF-A0A4Q6BIX6-F1
#
_entry.id   AF-A0A4Q6BIX6-F1
#
_cell.length_a   1.000
_cell.length_b   1.000
_cell.length_c   1.000
_cell.angle_alpha   90.00
_cell.angle_beta   90.00
_cell.angle_gamma   90.00
#
_symmetry.space_group_name_H-M   'P 1'
#
loop_
_entity.id
_entity.type
_entity.pdbx_description
1 polymer ?
#
loop_
_entity_poly.entity_id
_entity_poly.type
_entity_poly.pdbx_seq_one_letter_code
_entity_poly.pdbx_strand_id
1 'polypeptide(L)' 'MSYFVTANGLMQFSPLTARERDVLNLWARGLQQKQIATQLSLSPQTVKKHLRNVYKKLNAHNKVDALKKAGYL' A
#
# COMPACT_ATOMS: atom_id res chain seq x y z
N MET A 1 -3.27 -7.82 -13.21
CA MET A 1 -3.40 -6.36 -12.97
C MET A 1 -4.68 -6.10 -12.18
N SER A 2 -4.75 -5.07 -11.33
CA SER A 2 -5.95 -4.82 -10.50
C SER A 2 -6.38 -3.37 -10.56
N TYR A 3 -7.70 -3.16 -10.60
CA TYR A 3 -8.37 -1.88 -10.70
C TYR A 3 -8.99 -1.50 -9.35
N PHE A 4 -9.19 -0.20 -9.10
CA PHE A 4 -10.05 0.29 -8.03
C PHE A 4 -10.93 1.43 -8.55
N VAL A 5 -12.16 1.52 -8.05
CA VAL A 5 -13.13 2.55 -8.45
C VAL A 5 -12.95 3.76 -7.55
N THR A 6 -12.75 4.93 -8.15
CA THR A 6 -12.68 6.20 -7.43
C THR A 6 -14.09 6.77 -7.18
N ALA A 7 -14.20 7.77 -6.29
CA ALA A 7 -15.49 8.41 -5.95
C ALA A 7 -16.25 8.99 -7.16
N ASN A 8 -15.55 9.25 -8.28
CA ASN A 8 -16.15 9.72 -9.54
C ASN A 8 -16.50 8.59 -10.53
N GLY A 9 -16.49 7.33 -10.10
CA GLY A 9 -16.86 6.16 -10.93
C GLY A 9 -15.78 5.72 -11.93
N LEU A 10 -14.63 6.38 -11.97
CA LEU A 10 -13.54 6.01 -12.88
C LEU A 10 -12.74 4.83 -12.33
N MET A 11 -12.55 3.79 -13.17
CA MET A 11 -11.61 2.70 -12.94
C MET A 11 -10.18 3.24 -13.08
N GLN A 12 -9.49 3.43 -11.95
CA GLN A 12 -8.07 3.76 -11.96
C GLN A 12 -7.22 2.50 -11.90
N PHE A 13 -6.18 2.49 -12.74
CA PHE A 13 -5.11 1.51 -12.64
C PHE A 13 -4.29 1.78 -11.38
N SER A 14 -4.24 0.82 -10.46
CA SER A 14 -3.25 0.88 -9.40
C SER A 14 -1.95 0.26 -9.92
N PRO A 15 -0.80 0.97 -9.83
CA PRO A 15 0.50 0.36 -10.15
C PRO A 15 0.91 -0.69 -9.10
N LEU A 16 0.17 -0.79 -7.99
CA LEU A 16 0.44 -1.71 -6.89
C LEU A 16 -0.04 -3.13 -7.19
N THR A 17 0.80 -4.09 -6.89
CA THR A 17 0.43 -5.50 -6.81
C THR A 17 -0.59 -5.75 -5.69
N ALA A 18 -1.22 -6.93 -5.68
CA ALA A 18 -2.13 -7.32 -4.59
C ALA A 18 -1.43 -7.23 -3.22
N ARG A 19 -0.23 -7.81 -3.09
CA ARG A 19 0.52 -7.80 -1.83
C ARG A 19 0.94 -6.41 -1.37
N GLU A 20 1.32 -5.53 -2.30
CA GLU A 20 1.64 -4.14 -1.96
C GLU A 20 0.40 -3.38 -1.45
N ARG A 21 -0.79 -3.65 -2.01
CA ARG A 21 -2.05 -3.11 -1.50
C ARG A 21 -2.41 -3.66 -0.12
N ASP A 22 -2.27 -4.96 0.10
CA ASP A 22 -2.55 -5.56 1.42
C ASP A 22 -1.67 -4.91 2.51
N VAL A 23 -0.37 -4.79 2.23
CA VAL A 23 0.58 -4.11 3.12
C VAL A 23 0.18 -2.66 3.36
N LEU A 24 -0.14 -1.91 2.28
CA LEU A 24 -0.49 -0.49 2.38
C LEU A 24 -1.81 -0.27 3.14
N ASN A 25 -2.81 -1.13 2.93
CA ASN A 25 -4.11 -1.11 3.60
C ASN A 25 -3.96 -1.31 5.12
N LEU A 26 -3.20 -2.32 5.55
CA LEU A 26 -2.93 -2.52 6.97
C LEU A 26 -2.13 -1.36 7.57
N TRP A 27 -1.22 -0.77 6.79
CA TRP A 27 -0.45 0.38 7.24
C TRP A 27 -1.28 1.67 7.36
N ALA A 28 -2.29 1.83 6.49
CA ALA A 28 -3.29 2.90 6.55
C ALA A 28 -4.14 2.80 7.83
N ARG A 29 -4.48 1.57 8.24
CA ARG A 29 -5.19 1.27 9.51
C ARG A 29 -4.35 1.51 10.77
N GLY A 30 -3.11 2.01 10.63
CA GLY A 30 -2.24 2.35 11.76
C GLY A 30 -1.38 1.21 12.29
N LEU A 31 -1.40 0.02 11.67
CA LEU A 31 -0.57 -1.09 12.12
C LEU A 31 0.92 -0.81 11.90
N GLN A 32 1.75 -1.26 12.83
CA GLN A 32 3.20 -1.22 12.69
C GLN A 32 3.70 -2.33 11.76
N GLN A 33 4.87 -2.14 11.14
CA GLN A 33 5.45 -3.11 10.19
C GLN A 33 5.58 -4.53 10.77
N LYS A 34 5.87 -4.68 12.06
CA LYS A 34 5.90 -5.98 12.74
C LYS A 34 4.52 -6.63 12.81
N GLN A 35 3.48 -5.86 13.11
CA GLN A 35 2.09 -6.35 13.15
C GLN A 35 1.60 -6.73 11.75
N ILE A 36 1.92 -5.93 10.75
CA ILE A 36 1.63 -6.23 9.33
C ILE A 36 2.32 -7.52 8.91
N ALA A 37 3.58 -7.71 9.30
CA ALA A 37 4.34 -8.92 9.01
C ALA A 37 3.65 -10.15 9.60
N THR A 38 3.23 -10.09 10.87
CA THR A 38 2.46 -11.17 11.50
C THR A 38 1.14 -11.44 10.80
N GLN A 39 0.35 -10.41 10.47
CA GLN A 39 -0.96 -10.60 9.83
C GLN A 39 -0.88 -11.17 8.42
N LEU A 40 0.18 -10.85 7.67
CA LEU A 40 0.36 -11.34 6.31
C LEU A 40 1.24 -12.60 6.22
N SER A 41 1.67 -13.16 7.35
CA SER A 41 2.64 -14.27 7.43
C SER A 41 3.92 -13.97 6.65
N LEU A 42 4.46 -12.76 6.81
CA LEU A 42 5.68 -12.27 6.16
C LEU A 42 6.75 -11.93 7.20
N SER A 43 7.99 -11.75 6.74
CA SER A 43 9.03 -11.13 7.58
C SER A 43 8.87 -9.60 7.61
N PRO A 44 9.29 -8.90 8.70
CA PRO A 44 9.32 -7.44 8.72
C PRO A 44 10.18 -6.83 7.60
N GLN A 45 11.24 -7.53 7.17
CA GLN A 45 12.07 -7.10 6.05
C GLN A 45 11.32 -7.18 4.72
N THR A 46 10.49 -8.20 4.53
CA THR A 46 9.63 -8.35 3.36
C THR A 46 8.58 -7.24 3.32
N VAL A 47 7.96 -6.89 4.46
CA VAL A 47 7.06 -5.73 4.56
C VAL A 47 7.78 -4.43 4.19
N LYS A 48 9.00 -4.19 4.69
CA LYS A 48 9.82 -3.03 4.29
C LYS A 48 10.12 -3.01 2.79
N LYS A 49 10.34 -4.18 2.17
CA LYS A 49 10.55 -4.30 0.72
C LYS A 49 9.28 -3.90 -0.05
N HIS A 50 8.12 -4.41 0.36
CA HIS A 50 6.84 -4.02 -0.24
C HIS A 50 6.57 -2.52 -0.11
N LEU A 51 6.78 -1.92 1.07
CA LEU A 51 6.62 -0.48 1.27
C LEU A 51 7.57 0.36 0.40
N ARG A 52 8.83 -0.08 0.23
CA ARG A 52 9.76 0.59 -0.71
C ARG A 52 9.27 0.53 -2.16
N ASN A 53 8.73 -0.60 -2.58
CA ASN A 53 8.16 -0.71 -3.92
C ASN A 53 6.90 0.14 -4.08
N VAL A 54 6.05 0.21 -3.04
CA VAL A 54 4.88 1.11 -3.02
C VAL A 54 5.34 2.55 -3.23
N TYR A 55 6.34 3.01 -2.50
CA TYR A 55 6.89 4.36 -2.68
C TYR A 55 7.38 4.62 -4.10
N LYS A 56 8.15 3.69 -4.68
CA LYS A 56 8.61 3.82 -6.06
C LYS A 56 7.44 3.87 -7.06
N LYS A 57 6.45 2.99 -6.90
CA LYS A 57 5.32 2.85 -7.82
C LYS A 57 4.33 4.02 -7.75
N LEU A 58 4.13 4.59 -6.58
CA LEU A 58 3.30 5.78 -6.38
C LEU A 58 4.10 7.08 -6.52
N ASN A 59 5.41 7.00 -6.76
CA ASN A 59 6.33 8.13 -6.67
C ASN A 59 6.13 8.93 -5.37
N ALA A 60 5.95 8.22 -4.25
CA ALA A 60 5.61 8.80 -2.95
C ALA A 60 6.84 8.94 -2.05
N HIS A 61 6.93 10.05 -1.32
CA HIS A 61 8.13 10.40 -0.56
C HIS A 61 8.02 10.04 0.93
N ASN A 62 6.80 9.87 1.43
CA ASN A 62 6.55 9.51 2.83
C ASN A 62 5.24 8.73 2.97
N LYS A 63 4.94 8.28 4.20
CA LYS A 63 3.72 7.52 4.53
C LYS A 63 2.45 8.25 4.09
N VAL A 64 2.31 9.51 4.50
CA VAL A 64 1.10 10.31 4.26
C VAL A 64 0.87 10.51 2.76
N ASP A 65 1.94 10.84 2.03
CA ASP A 65 1.91 11.01 0.58
C ASP A 65 1.52 9.70 -0.14
N ALA A 66 2.09 8.57 0.28
CA ALA A 66 1.73 7.26 -0.26
C ALA A 66 0.26 6.90 0.00
N LEU A 67 -0.26 7.20 1.21
CA LEU A 67 -1.65 6.95 1.57
C LEU A 67 -2.60 7.83 0.76
N LYS A 68 -2.29 9.12 0.61
CA LYS A 68 -3.07 10.07 -0.20
C LYS A 68 -3.11 9.66 -1.68
N LYS A 69 -1.96 9.33 -2.27
CA LYS A 69 -1.88 8.89 -3.68
C LYS A 69 -2.60 7.57 -3.94
N ALA A 70 -2.70 6.71 -2.92
CA ALA A 70 -3.45 5.47 -3.00
C ALA A 70 -4.93 5.60 -2.56
N GLY A 71 -5.39 6.81 -2.20
CA GLY A 71 -6.78 7.10 -1.86
C GLY A 71 -7.23 6.61 -0.48
N TYR A 72 -6.31 6.41 0.46
CA TYR A 72 -6.64 6.07 1.86
C TYR A 72 -6.89 7.31 2.74
N LEU A 73 -6.55 8.50 2.22
CA LEU A 73 -6.73 9.82 2.82
C LEU A 73 -7.34 10.73 1.75
#